data_AF-A0A944ADD6-F1
#
_entry.id   AF-A0A944ADD6-F1
#
_cell.length_a   1.000
_cell.length_b   1.000
_cell.length_c   1.000
_cell.angle_alpha   90.00
_cell.angle_beta   90.00
_cell.angle_gamma   90.00
#
_symmetry.space_group_name_H-M   'P 1'
#
loop_
_entity.id
_entity.type
_entity.pdbx_description
1 polymer ?
#
loop_
_entity_poly.entity_id
_entity_poly.type
_entity_poly.pdbx_seq_one_letter_code
_entity_poly.pdbx_strand_id
1 'polypeptide(L)'
;MKRIVVKDCVFSGTEIGLRFKSAMDRGGSCEDIHISNIVMNDIQDAAISFLCDYADVTYKQKDTGRPEFAPDFTDIIIEYVICHECATGIEAKGISGLNCIHDISISSSLFYYKKAAMEIDKQTADIELEHLSFVQFGSLPQSSSSTAAE
;
A
#
# COMPACT_ATOMS: atom_id res chain seq x y z
N MET A 1 8.14 6.20 15.12
CA MET A 1 6.95 7.06 14.94
C MET A 1 5.76 6.28 15.48
N LYS A 2 4.95 6.86 16.36
CA LYS A 2 3.82 6.12 16.93
C LYS A 2 2.66 6.99 17.41
N ARG A 3 1.47 6.38 17.51
CA ARG A 3 0.20 7.02 17.92
C ARG A 3 -0.18 8.18 17.01
N ILE A 4 -0.43 7.86 15.75
CA ILE A 4 -0.85 8.85 14.76
C ILE A 4 -2.26 8.53 14.29
N VAL A 5 -3.09 9.55 14.27
CA VAL A 5 -4.42 9.48 13.68
C VAL A 5 -4.49 10.46 12.52
N VAL A 6 -4.84 9.96 11.34
CA VAL A 6 -5.14 10.79 10.16
C VAL A 6 -6.59 10.51 9.79
N LYS A 7 -7.46 11.52 9.88
CA LYS A 7 -8.88 11.32 9.58
C LYS A 7 -9.49 12.51 8.87
N ASP A 8 -10.56 12.25 8.12
CA ASP A 8 -11.41 13.27 7.51
C ASP A 8 -10.60 14.21 6.58
N CYS A 9 -9.65 13.64 5.84
CA CYS A 9 -8.70 14.39 5.02
C CYS A 9 -8.99 14.23 3.52
N VAL A 10 -8.67 15.29 2.76
CA VAL A 10 -8.66 15.26 1.29
C VAL A 10 -7.23 15.47 0.80
N PHE A 11 -6.75 14.58 -0.04
CA PHE A 11 -5.49 14.73 -0.76
C PHE A 11 -5.78 14.92 -2.25
N SER A 12 -5.18 15.93 -2.88
CA SER A 12 -5.44 16.25 -4.28
C SER A 12 -4.17 16.67 -5.01
N GLY A 13 -3.91 16.05 -6.16
CA GLY A 13 -2.79 16.38 -7.04
C GLY A 13 -1.40 15.98 -6.52
N THR A 14 -1.34 15.11 -5.50
CA THR A 14 -0.07 14.64 -4.93
C THR A 14 0.52 13.50 -5.75
N GLU A 15 1.82 13.25 -5.61
CA GLU A 15 2.48 12.11 -6.24
C GLU A 15 1.95 10.78 -5.68
N ILE A 16 1.96 10.65 -4.36
CA ILE A 16 1.46 9.48 -3.60
C ILE A 16 0.44 9.99 -2.57
N GLY A 17 -0.59 9.18 -2.28
CA GLY A 17 -1.59 9.49 -1.25
C GLY A 17 -1.05 9.27 0.17
N LEU A 18 -1.01 8.01 0.61
CA LEU A 18 -0.40 7.59 1.88
C LEU A 18 0.95 6.94 1.60
N ARG A 19 2.03 7.52 2.14
CA ARG A 19 3.41 7.08 1.86
C ARG A 19 4.13 6.66 3.13
N PHE A 20 4.44 5.38 3.23
CA PHE A 20 5.29 4.79 4.25
C PHE A 20 6.60 4.36 3.60
N LYS A 21 7.71 4.95 4.06
CA LYS A 21 9.01 4.80 3.41
C LYS A 21 10.13 4.75 4.43
N SER A 22 10.99 3.75 4.34
CA SER A 22 12.20 3.65 5.16
C SER A 22 13.29 2.84 4.44
N ALA A 23 14.46 2.71 5.07
CA ALA A 23 15.63 1.99 4.56
C ALA A 23 16.39 1.30 5.70
N MET A 24 17.27 0.35 5.35
CA MET A 24 18.06 -0.46 6.30
C MET A 24 18.94 0.32 7.28
N ASP A 25 19.29 1.56 6.97
CA ASP A 25 20.16 2.41 7.79
C ASP A 25 19.38 3.47 8.60
N ARG A 26 18.06 3.53 8.45
CA ARG A 26 17.21 4.53 9.12
C ARG A 26 16.57 3.99 10.38
N GLY A 27 16.20 2.72 10.37
CA GLY A 27 15.57 2.04 11.48
C GLY A 27 14.31 2.72 11.99
N GLY A 28 13.93 2.27 13.19
CA GLY A 28 12.76 2.76 13.89
C GLY A 28 11.48 2.05 13.47
N SER A 29 10.62 1.85 14.48
CA SER A 29 9.26 1.38 14.27
C SER A 29 8.34 2.53 13.91
N CYS A 30 7.43 2.28 12.98
CA CYS A 30 6.27 3.07 12.64
C CYS A 30 5.03 2.23 12.95
N GLU A 31 4.45 2.50 14.11
CA GLU A 31 3.41 1.67 14.74
C GLU A 31 2.26 2.47 15.33
N ASP A 32 1.11 1.85 15.60
CA ASP A 32 -0.06 2.49 16.21
C ASP A 32 -0.51 3.69 15.34
N ILE A 33 -0.85 3.38 14.09
CA ILE A 33 -1.26 4.35 13.07
C ILE A 33 -2.68 4.02 12.62
N HIS A 34 -3.60 4.96 12.80
CA HIS A 34 -4.99 4.83 12.36
C HIS A 34 -5.31 5.87 11.31
N ILE A 35 -5.72 5.43 10.13
CA ILE A 35 -6.06 6.30 9.00
C ILE A 35 -7.48 5.99 8.55
N SER A 36 -8.37 6.98 8.56
CA SER A 36 -9.76 6.75 8.18
C SER A 36 -10.44 7.92 7.48
N ASN A 37 -11.44 7.61 6.65
CA ASN A 37 -12.24 8.61 5.92
C ASN A 37 -11.37 9.57 5.10
N ILE A 38 -10.65 9.00 4.13
CA ILE A 38 -9.74 9.74 3.25
C ILE A 38 -10.32 9.79 1.85
N VAL A 39 -10.37 10.98 1.27
CA VAL A 39 -10.70 11.16 -0.16
C VAL A 39 -9.45 11.60 -0.91
N MET A 40 -9.13 10.91 -1.99
CA MET A 40 -7.98 11.21 -2.84
C MET A 40 -8.43 11.51 -4.27
N ASN A 41 -7.89 12.58 -4.84
CA ASN A 41 -8.12 12.98 -6.23
C ASN A 41 -6.79 13.21 -6.95
N ASP A 42 -6.72 12.83 -8.22
CA ASP A 42 -5.57 13.13 -9.09
C ASP A 42 -4.21 12.69 -8.50
N ILE A 43 -4.16 11.49 -7.90
CA ILE A 43 -2.91 10.93 -7.40
C ILE A 43 -2.09 10.43 -8.58
N GLN A 44 -0.84 10.89 -8.70
CA GLN A 44 -0.06 10.63 -9.92
C GLN A 44 0.44 9.18 -10.00
N ASP A 45 0.83 8.61 -8.87
CA ASP A 45 1.42 7.27 -8.77
C ASP A 45 0.56 6.35 -7.89
N ALA A 46 1.02 5.99 -6.69
CA ALA A 46 0.31 5.08 -5.79
C ALA A 46 -0.65 5.80 -4.83
N ALA A 47 -1.86 5.27 -4.63
CA ALA A 47 -2.76 5.78 -3.59
C ALA A 47 -2.24 5.43 -2.19
N ILE A 48 -1.77 4.20 -1.98
CA ILE A 48 -1.14 3.74 -0.73
C ILE A 48 0.17 3.01 -1.08
N SER A 49 1.26 3.40 -0.42
CA SER A 49 2.60 2.89 -0.70
C SER A 49 3.35 2.53 0.59
N PHE A 50 3.87 1.30 0.66
CA PHE A 50 4.79 0.82 1.69
C PHE A 50 6.11 0.34 1.08
N LEU A 51 7.19 1.09 1.26
CA LEU A 51 8.50 0.74 0.70
C LEU A 51 9.60 0.74 1.76
N CYS A 52 10.25 -0.41 1.93
CA CYS A 52 11.40 -0.57 2.84
C CYS A 52 12.75 -0.63 2.10
N ASP A 53 12.75 -0.77 0.77
CA ASP A 53 13.95 -0.98 -0.04
C ASP A 53 14.62 0.32 -0.51
N TYR A 54 14.44 1.41 0.23
CA TYR A 54 14.94 2.73 -0.16
C TYR A 54 16.46 2.91 0.10
N ALA A 55 17.30 2.05 -0.47
CA ALA A 55 18.72 2.24 -0.79
C ALA A 55 19.34 0.89 -1.21
N ASP A 56 20.24 0.95 -2.21
CA ASP A 56 21.15 -0.09 -2.72
C ASP A 56 21.03 -1.50 -2.11
N VAL A 57 20.40 -2.37 -2.90
CA VAL A 57 20.21 -3.81 -2.71
C VAL A 57 21.52 -4.60 -2.67
N THR A 58 22.33 -4.41 -1.61
CA THR A 58 23.36 -5.39 -1.23
C THR A 58 23.39 -5.64 0.28
N TYR A 59 22.21 -5.73 0.91
CA TYR A 59 22.15 -6.29 2.25
C TYR A 59 22.43 -7.80 2.19
N LYS A 60 23.68 -8.19 2.46
CA LYS A 60 24.03 -9.58 2.74
C LYS A 60 23.74 -9.82 4.21
N GLN A 61 22.67 -10.57 4.48
CA GLN A 61 22.31 -11.04 5.83
C GLN A 61 23.57 -11.60 6.50
N LYS A 62 24.13 -10.87 7.47
CA LYS A 62 25.11 -11.44 8.41
C LYS A 62 24.29 -11.96 9.58
N ASP A 63 24.48 -13.23 9.85
CA ASP A 63 23.68 -14.04 10.75
C ASP A 63 23.54 -13.46 12.17
N THR A 64 22.43 -13.83 12.81
CA THR A 64 21.97 -13.57 14.19
C THR A 64 21.31 -12.21 14.49
N GLY A 65 20.03 -12.09 14.10
CA GLY A 65 19.09 -11.12 14.67
C GLY A 65 18.55 -10.08 13.68
N ARG A 66 17.42 -9.45 14.05
CA ARG A 66 16.90 -8.28 13.32
C ARG A 66 17.96 -7.17 13.44
N PRO A 67 18.39 -6.55 12.32
CA PRO A 67 19.30 -5.42 12.36
C PRO A 67 18.74 -4.31 13.25
N GLU A 68 19.58 -3.70 14.09
CA GLU A 68 19.19 -2.62 15.02
C GLU A 68 18.45 -1.47 14.32
N PHE A 69 18.80 -1.22 13.05
CA PHE A 69 18.21 -0.18 12.22
C PHE A 69 17.34 -0.74 11.09
N ALA A 70 16.83 -1.96 11.21
CA ALA A 70 15.85 -2.47 10.24
C ALA A 70 14.55 -1.66 10.33
N PRO A 71 13.95 -1.28 9.19
CA PRO A 71 12.65 -0.63 9.18
C PRO A 71 11.57 -1.57 9.71
N ASP A 72 10.56 -1.01 10.37
CA ASP A 72 9.41 -1.74 10.91
C ASP A 72 8.12 -0.95 10.69
N PHE A 73 7.27 -1.41 9.78
CA PHE A 73 5.90 -0.92 9.59
C PHE A 73 4.96 -2.00 10.14
N THR A 74 4.29 -1.67 11.24
CA THR A 74 3.41 -2.61 11.96
C THR A 74 2.26 -1.89 12.65
N ASP A 75 1.15 -2.56 12.96
CA ASP A 75 0.00 -1.97 13.66
C ASP A 75 -0.53 -0.71 12.95
N ILE A 76 -0.86 -0.87 11.66
CA ILE A 76 -1.36 0.20 10.80
C ILE A 76 -2.74 -0.21 10.27
N ILE A 77 -3.75 0.61 10.57
CA ILE A 77 -5.14 0.39 10.16
C ILE A 77 -5.56 1.49 9.21
N ILE A 78 -5.98 1.14 8.00
CA ILE A 78 -6.43 2.08 6.96
C ILE A 78 -7.84 1.70 6.50
N GLU A 79 -8.82 2.57 6.72
CA GLU A 79 -10.22 2.26 6.41
C GLU A 79 -10.92 3.42 5.70
N TYR A 80 -11.91 3.11 4.86
CA TYR A 80 -12.74 4.13 4.20
C TYR A 80 -11.92 5.13 3.38
N VAL A 81 -11.02 4.61 2.54
CA VAL A 81 -10.29 5.39 1.54
C VAL A 81 -11.05 5.34 0.22
N ILE A 82 -11.33 6.51 -0.35
CA ILE A 82 -11.87 6.63 -1.71
C ILE A 82 -10.83 7.38 -2.54
N CYS A 83 -10.22 6.69 -3.49
CA CYS A 83 -9.28 7.29 -4.44
C CYS A 83 -9.91 7.34 -5.83
N HIS A 84 -10.30 8.54 -6.27
CA HIS A 84 -10.95 8.77 -7.55
C HIS A 84 -10.03 8.62 -8.75
N GLU A 85 -8.71 8.78 -8.56
CA GLU A 85 -7.74 8.57 -9.62
C GLU A 85 -6.34 8.30 -9.04
N CYS A 86 -5.73 7.19 -9.45
CA CYS A 86 -4.32 6.85 -9.21
C CYS A 86 -3.73 6.04 -10.37
N ALA A 87 -2.39 5.95 -10.47
CA ALA A 87 -1.78 4.97 -11.37
C ALA A 87 -1.89 3.57 -10.77
N THR A 88 -1.47 3.41 -9.51
CA THR A 88 -1.52 2.15 -8.75
C THR A 88 -2.38 2.31 -7.50
N GLY A 89 -3.26 1.35 -7.22
CA GLY A 89 -4.08 1.40 -6.00
C GLY A 89 -3.24 1.23 -4.74
N ILE A 90 -2.65 0.05 -4.57
CA ILE A 90 -1.81 -0.27 -3.40
C ILE A 90 -0.50 -0.88 -3.86
N GLU A 91 0.62 -0.37 -3.36
CA GLU A 91 1.93 -0.98 -3.54
C GLU A 91 2.59 -1.28 -2.19
N ALA A 92 3.28 -2.42 -2.12
CA ALA A 92 4.06 -2.77 -0.95
C ALA A 92 5.25 -3.65 -1.32
N LYS A 93 6.44 -3.27 -0.83
CA LYS A 93 7.67 -4.02 -1.05
C LYS A 93 8.60 -3.89 0.14
N GLY A 94 8.87 -5.03 0.77
CA GLY A 94 9.78 -5.15 1.89
C GLY A 94 11.22 -5.47 1.44
N ILE A 95 12.02 -5.90 2.40
CA ILE A 95 13.39 -6.38 2.17
C ILE A 95 13.40 -7.90 2.38
N SER A 96 13.93 -8.63 1.40
CA SER A 96 14.02 -10.10 1.47
C SER A 96 14.77 -10.58 2.73
N GLY A 97 14.16 -11.52 3.46
CA GLY A 97 14.70 -12.05 4.70
C GLY A 97 14.43 -11.21 5.95
N LEU A 98 13.67 -10.12 5.84
CA LEU A 98 13.22 -9.29 6.97
C LEU A 98 11.70 -9.11 6.96
N ASN A 99 11.08 -9.31 8.12
CA ASN A 99 9.66 -8.99 8.32
C ASN A 99 9.52 -7.51 8.67
N CYS A 100 9.44 -6.63 7.67
CA CYS A 100 9.44 -5.17 7.85
C CYS A 100 8.10 -4.50 7.52
N ILE A 101 7.16 -5.24 6.95
CA ILE A 101 5.79 -4.80 6.62
C ILE A 101 4.88 -5.94 7.08
N HIS A 102 4.24 -5.79 8.23
CA HIS A 102 3.37 -6.82 8.82
C HIS A 102 2.30 -6.19 9.72
N ASP A 103 1.22 -6.92 10.04
CA ASP A 103 0.12 -6.40 10.88
C ASP A 103 -0.48 -5.08 10.34
N ILE A 104 -0.67 -5.03 9.02
CA ILE A 104 -1.30 -3.89 8.34
C ILE A 104 -2.65 -4.35 7.79
N SER A 105 -3.71 -3.59 8.06
CA SER A 105 -5.03 -3.84 7.51
C SER A 105 -5.51 -2.68 6.66
N ILE A 106 -6.02 -3.00 5.48
CA ILE A 106 -6.66 -2.04 4.58
C ILE A 106 -8.06 -2.55 4.29
N SER A 107 -9.07 -1.82 4.74
CA SER A 107 -10.46 -2.26 4.68
C SER A 107 -11.39 -1.24 4.02
N SER A 108 -12.51 -1.73 3.48
CA SER A 108 -13.68 -0.91 3.10
C SER A 108 -13.34 0.30 2.23
N SER A 109 -12.50 0.09 1.21
CA SER A 109 -11.92 1.17 0.40
C SER A 109 -12.10 0.95 -1.11
N LEU A 110 -12.14 2.04 -1.87
CA LEU A 110 -12.40 2.07 -3.30
C LEU A 110 -11.28 2.81 -4.04
N PHE A 111 -10.68 2.16 -5.04
CA PHE A 111 -9.59 2.74 -5.83
C PHE A 111 -9.91 2.68 -7.33
N TYR A 112 -9.95 3.84 -7.96
CA TYR A 112 -9.97 3.98 -9.42
C TYR A 112 -8.53 4.12 -9.93
N TYR A 113 -8.08 3.17 -10.73
CA TYR A 113 -6.67 3.05 -11.11
C TYR A 113 -6.46 3.01 -12.62
N LYS A 114 -5.31 3.49 -13.09
CA LYS A 114 -4.96 3.50 -14.53
C LYS A 114 -4.05 2.34 -14.93
N LYS A 115 -3.05 2.02 -14.11
CA LYS A 115 -1.98 1.05 -14.41
C LYS A 115 -2.22 -0.29 -13.73
N ALA A 116 -2.28 -0.32 -12.40
CA ALA A 116 -2.40 -1.57 -11.64
C ALA A 116 -3.32 -1.42 -10.42
N ALA A 117 -4.13 -2.44 -10.13
CA ALA A 117 -4.92 -2.46 -8.90
C ALA A 117 -4.00 -2.55 -7.67
N MET A 118 -3.07 -3.51 -7.71
CA MET A 118 -2.13 -3.79 -6.63
C MET A 118 -0.78 -4.25 -7.17
N GLU A 119 0.31 -3.78 -6.57
CA GLU A 119 1.69 -4.25 -6.77
C GLU A 119 2.31 -4.58 -5.38
N ILE A 120 1.84 -5.68 -4.77
CA ILE A 120 2.29 -6.12 -3.42
C ILE A 120 3.20 -7.35 -3.56
N ASP A 121 4.44 -7.23 -3.11
CA ASP A 121 5.37 -8.36 -2.96
C ASP A 121 5.02 -9.18 -1.72
N LYS A 122 4.21 -10.23 -1.92
CA LYS A 122 3.77 -11.14 -0.85
C LYS A 122 4.89 -11.95 -0.19
N GLN A 123 6.11 -11.96 -0.74
CA GLN A 123 7.24 -12.61 -0.07
C GLN A 123 7.85 -11.72 1.00
N THR A 124 7.63 -10.41 0.93
CA THR A 124 8.29 -9.42 1.78
C THR A 124 7.33 -8.46 2.49
N ALA A 125 6.05 -8.51 2.17
CA ALA A 125 5.00 -7.70 2.78
C ALA A 125 3.76 -8.54 3.11
N ASP A 126 3.27 -8.40 4.35
CA ASP A 126 2.03 -8.98 4.82
C ASP A 126 1.02 -7.87 5.12
N ILE A 127 -0.05 -7.83 4.31
CA ILE A 127 -1.11 -6.82 4.39
C ILE A 127 -2.45 -7.53 4.23
N GLU A 128 -3.31 -7.37 5.23
CA GLU A 128 -4.68 -7.88 5.22
C GLU A 128 -5.57 -6.92 4.42
N LEU A 129 -6.30 -7.45 3.45
CA LEU A 129 -7.12 -6.68 2.51
C LEU A 129 -8.56 -7.18 2.55
N GLU A 130 -9.47 -6.35 3.02
CA GLU A 130 -10.89 -6.72 3.18
C GLU A 130 -11.83 -5.69 2.56
N HIS A 131 -12.89 -6.16 1.89
CA HIS A 131 -13.92 -5.29 1.30
C HIS A 131 -13.36 -4.17 0.39
N LEU A 132 -12.34 -4.50 -0.41
CA LEU A 132 -11.74 -3.54 -1.34
C LEU A 132 -12.37 -3.64 -2.73
N SER A 133 -12.63 -2.48 -3.35
CA SER A 133 -13.08 -2.38 -4.73
C SER A 133 -12.03 -1.67 -5.58
N PHE A 134 -11.65 -2.28 -6.69
CA PHE A 134 -10.72 -1.71 -7.65
C PHE A 134 -11.41 -1.57 -9.00
N VAL A 135 -11.36 -0.37 -9.60
CA VAL A 135 -11.99 -0.07 -10.89
C VAL A 135 -10.96 0.49 -11.83
N GLN A 136 -10.71 -0.18 -12.96
CA GLN A 136 -9.74 0.29 -13.94
C GLN A 136 -10.34 1.35 -14.87
N PHE A 137 -9.62 2.43 -15.13
CA PHE A 137 -9.98 3.38 -16.19
C PHE A 137 -9.90 2.72 -17.56
N GLY A 138 -10.98 2.83 -18.34
CA GLY A 138 -11.01 2.37 -19.74
C GLY A 138 -11.40 0.90 -19.95
N SER A 139 -11.67 0.12 -18.91
CA SER A 139 -12.31 -1.19 -19.09
C SER A 139 -13.80 -1.00 -19.37
N LEU A 140 -14.19 -0.97 -20.65
CA LEU A 140 -15.59 -1.16 -21.03
C LEU A 140 -16.07 -2.50 -20.45
N PRO A 141 -17.29 -2.59 -19.90
CA PRO A 141 -17.87 -3.88 -19.54
C PRO A 141 -17.96 -4.72 -20.82
N GLN A 142 -17.24 -5.84 -20.86
CA GLN A 142 -17.41 -6.85 -21.91
C GLN A 142 -18.85 -7.34 -21.81
N SER A 143 -19.68 -7.01 -22.79
CA SER A 143 -21.00 -7.63 -22.92
C SER A 143 -20.79 -9.12 -23.17
N SER A 144 -21.25 -9.95 -22.23
CA SER A 144 -21.29 -11.39 -22.42
C SER A 144 -22.26 -11.70 -23.57
N SER A 145 -21.75 -11.91 -24.78
CA SER A 145 -22.54 -12.51 -25.86
C SER A 145 -22.82 -13.96 -25.46
N SER A 146 -24.03 -14.23 -24.98
CA SER A 146 -24.53 -15.59 -24.87
C SER A 146 -24.66 -16.19 -26.26
N THR A 147 -23.75 -17.07 -26.64
CA THR A 147 -23.97 -17.94 -27.80
C THR A 147 -25.07 -18.93 -27.43
N ALA A 148 -26.30 -18.63 -27.84
CA ALA A 148 -27.33 -19.65 -27.98
C ALA A 148 -26.92 -20.53 -29.17
N ALA A 149 -26.54 -21.77 -28.88
CA ALA A 149 -26.45 -22.81 -29.89
C ALA A 149 -27.85 -23.40 -30.06
N GLU A 150 -28.41 -23.21 -31.27
CA GLU A 150 -29.43 -24.11 -31.83
C GLU A 150 -28.77 -25.38 -32.38
#